data_AF-A0A929SRR8-F1
#
_entry.id   AF-A0A929SRR8-F1
#
_cell.length_a   1.000
_cell.length_b   1.000
_cell.length_c   1.000
_cell.angle_alpha   90.00
_cell.angle_beta   90.00
_cell.angle_gamma   90.00
#
_symmetry.space_group_name_H-M   'P 1'
#
loop_
_entity.id
_entity.type
_entity.pdbx_description
1 polymer ?
#
loop_
_entity_poly.entity_id
_entity_poly.type
_entity_poly.pdbx_seq_one_letter_code
_entity_poly.pdbx_strand_id
1 'polypeptide(L)'
;MEAGKVSNLFTKVEHEVPLKSLQDVFSYGEIYDFEKRTRKGLNLKIIEEDEETFEKNSKERNDIEYVVETKIDGLSIALEYNNGKLVRGVTRGDRRSSEKM
;
A
#
# COMPACT_ATOMS: atom_id res chain seq x y z
N MET A 1 4.12 40.20 4.38
CA MET A 1 4.46 38.76 4.33
C MET A 1 4.59 38.32 5.78
N GLU A 2 3.54 37.72 6.36
CA GLU A 2 3.64 37.13 7.70
C GLU A 2 4.27 35.75 7.57
N ALA A 3 5.48 35.59 8.10
CA ALA A 3 6.12 34.29 8.24
C ALA A 3 5.40 33.49 9.34
N GLY A 4 5.03 32.25 9.04
CA GLY A 4 4.32 31.36 9.96
C GLY A 4 5.08 31.12 11.26
N LYS A 5 4.33 31.05 12.36
CA LYS A 5 4.83 30.78 13.72
C LYS A 5 5.42 29.35 13.75
N VAL A 6 6.67 29.21 14.22
CA VAL A 6 7.27 27.88 14.43
C VAL A 6 6.47 27.15 15.51
N SER A 7 5.84 26.05 15.14
CA SER A 7 5.11 25.15 16.04
C SER A 7 6.04 24.03 16.49
N ASN A 8 6.39 23.99 17.78
CA ASN A 8 7.16 22.90 18.39
C ASN A 8 6.25 21.76 18.90
N LEU A 9 5.06 21.58 18.33
CA LEU A 9 4.02 20.69 18.87
C LEU A 9 3.62 19.64 17.84
N PHE A 10 4.51 18.66 17.62
CA PHE A 10 4.08 17.38 17.05
C PHE A 10 3.19 16.69 18.08
N THR A 11 1.88 16.72 17.83
CA THR A 11 0.91 16.05 18.68
C THR A 11 0.62 14.69 18.09
N LYS A 12 0.68 13.65 18.92
CA LYS A 12 0.38 12.28 18.50
C LYS A 12 -1.09 12.17 18.09
N VAL A 13 -1.35 11.70 16.87
CA VAL A 13 -2.70 11.46 16.34
C VAL A 13 -2.89 9.96 16.13
N GLU A 14 -4.08 9.47 16.46
CA GLU A 14 -4.52 8.13 16.06
C GLU A 14 -5.19 8.22 14.69
N HIS A 15 -4.78 7.35 13.77
CA HIS A 15 -5.46 7.23 12.48
C HIS A 15 -6.78 6.49 12.69
N GLU A 16 -7.89 7.08 12.22
CA GLU A 16 -9.20 6.41 12.22
C GLU A 16 -9.22 5.13 11.37
N VAL A 17 -8.36 5.06 10.34
CA VAL A 17 -8.15 3.87 9.52
C VAL A 17 -6.68 3.43 9.63
N PRO A 18 -6.38 2.19 10.08
CA PRO A 18 -5.02 1.69 10.14
C PRO A 18 -4.37 1.66 8.76
N LEU A 19 -3.23 2.33 8.62
CA LEU A 19 -2.36 2.19 7.45
C LEU A 19 -1.72 0.79 7.49
N LYS A 20 -2.11 -0.07 6.54
CA LYS A 20 -1.52 -1.42 6.42
C LYS A 20 -0.13 -1.32 5.80
N SER A 21 0.79 -2.15 6.30
CA SER A 21 2.10 -2.36 5.67
C SER A 21 1.97 -3.28 4.46
N LEU A 22 2.77 -3.06 3.42
CA LEU A 22 2.95 -4.00 2.32
C LEU A 22 4.03 -5.03 2.68
N GLN A 23 3.89 -6.24 2.14
CA GLN A 23 4.93 -7.27 2.23
C GLN A 23 5.89 -7.09 1.04
N ASP A 24 7.19 -7.19 1.30
CA ASP A 24 8.21 -7.13 0.27
C ASP A 24 8.43 -8.52 -0.36
N VAL A 25 8.84 -8.51 -1.63
CA VAL A 25 9.21 -9.68 -2.44
C VAL A 25 10.45 -9.33 -3.25
N PHE A 26 11.35 -10.28 -3.39
CA PHE A 26 12.69 -10.11 -3.96
C PHE A 26 12.99 -11.11 -5.08
N SER A 27 12.04 -11.98 -5.42
CA SER A 27 12.17 -12.94 -6.53
C SER A 27 10.84 -13.20 -7.23
N TYR A 28 10.89 -13.68 -8.48
CA TYR A 28 9.69 -14.10 -9.22
C TYR A 28 8.96 -15.27 -8.55
N GLY A 29 9.69 -16.20 -7.92
CA GLY A 29 9.08 -17.28 -7.15
C GLY A 29 8.15 -16.78 -6.05
N GLU A 30 8.56 -15.74 -5.32
CA GLU A 30 7.72 -15.12 -4.28
C GLU A 30 6.48 -14.41 -4.85
N ILE A 31 6.56 -13.90 -6.09
CA ILE A 31 5.41 -13.35 -6.82
C ILE A 31 4.42 -14.48 -7.17
N TYR A 32 4.91 -15.63 -7.66
CA TYR A 32 4.06 -16.78 -7.97
C TYR A 32 3.39 -17.35 -6.70
N ASP A 33 4.12 -17.40 -5.58
CA ASP A 33 3.55 -17.76 -4.28
C ASP A 33 2.46 -16.79 -3.81
N PHE A 34 2.65 -15.49 -4.05
CA PHE A 34 1.64 -14.47 -3.77
C PHE A 34 0.39 -14.65 -4.63
N GLU A 35 0.55 -14.90 -5.93
CA GLU A 35 -0.56 -15.21 -6.85
C GLU A 35 -1.36 -16.40 -6.31
N LYS A 36 -0.66 -17.50 -5.98
CA LYS A 36 -1.28 -18.76 -5.52
C LYS A 36 -2.09 -18.55 -4.25
N ARG A 37 -1.56 -17.77 -3.30
CA ARG A 37 -2.30 -17.38 -2.07
C ARG A 37 -3.52 -16.53 -2.40
N THR A 38 -3.41 -15.60 -3.33
CA THR A 38 -4.50 -14.71 -3.76
C THR A 38 -5.63 -15.51 -4.41
N ARG A 39 -5.31 -16.39 -5.37
CA ARG A 39 -6.28 -17.31 -5.99
C ARG A 39 -7.00 -18.17 -4.96
N LYS A 40 -6.25 -18.74 -4.03
CA LYS A 40 -6.81 -19.55 -2.94
C LYS A 40 -7.76 -18.73 -2.08
N GLY A 41 -7.40 -17.50 -1.72
CA GLY A 41 -8.24 -16.59 -0.94
C GLY A 41 -9.53 -16.18 -1.67
N LEU A 42 -9.51 -16.15 -3.00
CA LEU A 42 -10.65 -15.84 -3.86
C LEU A 42 -11.44 -17.08 -4.33
N ASN A 43 -11.06 -18.30 -3.89
CA ASN A 43 -11.63 -19.57 -4.33
C ASN A 43 -11.61 -19.78 -5.86
N LEU A 44 -10.54 -19.32 -6.51
CA LEU A 44 -10.33 -19.49 -7.94
C LEU A 44 -9.41 -20.69 -8.22
N LYS A 45 -9.44 -21.25 -9.44
CA LYS A 45 -8.61 -22.40 -9.86
C LYS A 45 -7.12 -22.16 -9.64
N ILE A 46 -6.47 -22.90 -8.75
CA ILE A 46 -5.01 -22.73 -8.54
C ILE A 46 -4.24 -23.04 -9.83
N ILE A 47 -3.30 -22.16 -10.18
CA ILE A 47 -2.36 -22.30 -11.28
C ILE A 47 -0.98 -22.36 -10.62
N GLU A 48 -0.20 -23.40 -10.93
CA GLU A 48 1.20 -23.45 -10.52
C GLU A 48 2.00 -22.74 -11.61
N GLU A 49 2.81 -21.75 -11.20
CA GLU A 49 3.60 -20.93 -12.10
C GLU A 49 5.07 -20.96 -11.73
N ASP A 50 5.88 -20.93 -12.78
CA ASP A 50 7.32 -20.75 -12.77
C ASP A 50 7.72 -19.94 -14.01
N GLU A 51 9.02 -19.68 -14.18
CA GLU A 51 9.52 -18.89 -15.32
C GLU A 51 9.19 -19.51 -16.68
N GLU A 52 9.01 -20.84 -16.78
CA GLU A 52 8.71 -21.51 -18.05
C GLU A 52 7.22 -21.46 -18.40
N THR A 53 6.37 -21.54 -17.39
CA THR A 53 4.91 -21.63 -17.52
C THR A 53 4.23 -20.28 -17.52
N PHE A 54 4.87 -19.23 -16.99
CA PHE A 54 4.29 -17.88 -16.89
C PHE A 54 3.79 -17.34 -18.24
N GLU A 55 4.59 -17.39 -19.31
CA GLU A 55 4.13 -16.94 -20.64
C GLU A 55 2.99 -17.81 -21.19
N LYS A 56 3.10 -19.13 -21.00
CA LYS A 56 2.19 -20.15 -21.57
C LYS A 56 0.78 -20.08 -20.95
N ASN A 57 0.68 -19.74 -19.67
CA ASN A 57 -0.57 -19.71 -18.90
C ASN A 57 -1.26 -18.33 -18.91
N SER A 58 -0.87 -17.44 -19.82
CA SER A 58 -1.39 -16.05 -19.85
C SER A 58 -2.91 -15.94 -19.96
N LYS A 59 -3.59 -16.91 -20.61
CA LYS A 59 -5.06 -16.89 -20.73
C LYS A 59 -5.77 -17.26 -19.43
N GLU A 60 -5.18 -18.17 -18.67
CA GLU A 60 -5.70 -18.71 -17.43
C GLU A 60 -5.59 -17.70 -16.26
N ARG A 61 -4.74 -16.67 -16.40
CA ARG A 61 -4.59 -15.59 -15.42
C ARG A 61 -5.67 -14.50 -15.49
N ASN A 62 -6.52 -14.50 -16.52
CA ASN A 62 -7.52 -13.43 -16.74
C ASN A 62 -8.64 -13.34 -15.67
N ASP A 63 -8.63 -14.20 -14.66
CA ASP A 63 -9.55 -14.12 -13.52
C ASP A 63 -9.21 -12.97 -12.54
N ILE A 64 -7.97 -12.45 -12.55
CA ILE A 64 -7.50 -11.43 -11.62
C ILE A 64 -6.77 -10.31 -12.37
N GLU A 65 -7.20 -9.07 -12.15
CA GLU A 65 -6.53 -7.87 -12.63
C GLU A 65 -5.70 -7.23 -11.53
N TYR A 66 -4.47 -6.83 -11.84
CA TYR A 66 -3.57 -6.14 -10.91
C TYR A 66 -3.29 -4.72 -11.38
N VAL A 67 -3.32 -3.78 -10.45
CA VAL A 67 -2.77 -2.43 -10.64
C VAL A 67 -1.33 -2.46 -10.14
N VAL A 68 -0.39 -2.14 -11.02
CA VAL A 68 1.03 -2.09 -10.69
C VAL A 68 1.46 -0.63 -10.66
N GLU A 69 1.94 -0.20 -9.49
CA GLU A 69 2.44 1.15 -9.27
C GLU A 69 3.91 1.12 -8.87
N THR A 70 4.67 2.14 -9.27
CA THR A 70 6.05 2.29 -8.81
C THR A 70 6.08 2.57 -7.32
N LYS A 71 6.87 1.80 -6.57
CA LYS A 71 7.10 2.07 -5.15
C LYS A 71 7.89 3.38 -4.99
N ILE A 72 7.21 4.42 -4.51
CA ILE A 72 7.84 5.71 -4.19
C ILE A 72 8.60 5.55 -2.88
N ASP A 73 9.91 5.80 -2.92
CA ASP A 73 10.77 5.81 -1.74
C ASP A 73 10.71 7.19 -1.07
N GLY A 74 9.71 7.37 -0.21
CA GLY A 74 9.46 8.63 0.49
C GLY A 74 8.71 8.40 1.80
N LEU A 75 8.29 9.50 2.43
CA LEU A 75 7.52 9.44 3.66
C LEU A 75 6.03 9.26 3.33
N SER A 76 5.40 8.27 3.94
CA SER A 76 3.94 8.12 3.82
C SER A 76 3.24 9.21 4.64
N ILE A 77 2.23 9.83 4.05
CA ILE A 77 1.37 10.84 4.68
C ILE A 77 -0.10 10.44 4.51
N ALA A 78 -0.96 10.88 5.42
CA ALA A 78 -2.40 10.86 5.24
C ALA A 78 -2.95 12.29 5.31
N LEU A 79 -3.81 12.63 4.37
CA LEU A 79 -4.42 13.95 4.25
C LEU A 79 -5.94 13.83 4.39
N GLU A 80 -6.52 14.67 5.24
CA GLU A 80 -7.96 14.74 5.46
C GLU A 80 -8.53 16.00 4.82
N TYR A 81 -9.59 15.82 4.04
CA TYR A 81 -10.31 16.89 3.37
C TYR A 81 -11.76 16.93 3.84
N ASN A 82 -12.28 18.13 4.12
CA ASN A 82 -13.69 18.37 4.41
C ASN A 82 -14.24 19.40 3.41
N ASN A 83 -15.28 19.03 2.66
CA ASN A 83 -15.86 19.85 1.60
C ASN A 83 -14.82 20.37 0.59
N GLY A 84 -13.89 19.49 0.18
CA GLY A 84 -12.80 19.81 -0.76
C GLY A 84 -11.68 20.67 -0.19
N LYS A 85 -11.75 21.05 1.10
CA LYS A 85 -10.70 21.83 1.77
C LYS A 85 -9.83 20.93 2.61
N LEU A 86 -8.51 21.05 2.49
CA LEU A 86 -7.55 20.36 3.35
C LEU A 86 -7.72 20.83 4.79
N VAL A 87 -7.94 19.91 5.72
CA VAL A 87 -8.15 20.22 7.16
C VAL A 87 -7.10 19.60 8.08
N ARG A 88 -6.41 18.54 7.65
CA ARG A 88 -5.36 17.88 8.45
C ARG A 88 -4.38 17.10 7.57
N GLY A 89 -3.09 17.18 7.89
CA GLY A 89 -2.05 16.30 7.36
C GLY A 89 -1.34 15.59 8.52
N VAL A 90 -1.07 14.30 8.36
CA VAL A 90 -0.36 13.48 9.35
C VAL A 90 0.69 12.61 8.67
N THR A 91 1.85 12.42 9.30
CA THR A 91 2.86 11.47 8.83
C THR A 91 2.53 10.06 9.30
N ARG A 92 2.87 9.04 8.51
CA ARG A 92 2.83 7.65 8.98
C ARG A 92 3.99 7.42 9.95
N GLY A 93 3.77 7.59 11.25
CA GLY A 93 4.67 7.01 12.25
C GLY A 93 4.42 5.50 12.41
N ASP A 94 4.90 4.87 13.50
CA ASP A 94 4.71 3.43 13.74
C ASP A 94 3.24 3.08 14.07
N ARG A 95 2.89 1.78 14.03
CA ARG A 95 1.52 1.16 14.15
C ARG A 95 0.61 1.65 15.31
N ARG A 96 1.03 2.61 16.13
CA ARG A 96 0.28 3.25 17.23
C ARG A 96 0.46 4.78 17.34
N SER A 97 1.23 5.46 16.50
CA SER A 97 1.50 6.91 16.63
C SER A 97 1.81 7.56 15.29
N SER A 98 1.03 8.58 14.92
CA SER A 98 1.35 9.51 13.83
C SER A 98 1.62 10.92 14.37
N GLU A 99 2.42 11.72 13.68
CA GLU A 99 2.66 13.13 14.03
C GLU A 99 1.81 14.04 13.14
N LYS A 100 1.11 15.00 13.77
CA LYS A 100 0.40 16.05 13.05
C LYS A 100 1.38 17.08 12.50
N MET A 101 1.28 17.35 11.20
CA MET A 101 2.03 18.42 10.51
C MET A 101 1.27 19.74 10.53
#